data_AF-A0A7K0Z1E9-F1
#
_entry.id   AF-A0A7K0Z1E9-F1
#
_cell.length_a   1.000
_cell.length_b   1.000
_cell.length_c   1.000
_cell.angle_alpha   90.00
_cell.angle_beta   90.00
_cell.angle_gamma   90.00
#
_symmetry.space_group_name_H-M   'P 1'
#
loop_
_entity.id
_entity.type
_entity.pdbx_description
1 polymer ?
#
loop_
_entity_poly.entity_id
_entity_poly.type
_entity_poly.pdbx_seq_one_letter_code
_entity_poly.pdbx_strand_id
1 'polypeptide(L)'
;MRKTVALVLVIAFLSPLHSVAAVKAGDKCSKLNATSTNAGKKFTCIKSGNRLIWNKGQAVKAPVAAAATPATPEPTPTATSSAKPDVVLPVANTACPRVGMKIEDSRGYMKCIWQGGARGKIADQIFWRYFPVTKLSTTKSNNYQTKPVEKGLCERSGDTFDIDGGILECRWIIGHKLQWIRINTVKKTFVNAKSPVSIDVCKLQNSASNVDRSGRNAGAGMVGFPLTETNKNGMNLTGNNEVLIVPLDFSDFRGEGDPSKQIAYDSKWLKDWYRYFSNGKTNFNVTSFDRWIHMPGPRDSYPTDAKSSINANANQMQGNQAQAFINEISKEIDLRKFSTVYIFYPEGEYTMNDLIVRNHLFKFKEGEKTLNLFSWGSALEAMETPKWSYYIHETLHDFNIIGHAPGNGWPLGIMTSQSGIGLAINPWEQFLFDWLPSDQIYCDVASSLKTATISRTPVEREDKQTKMA
;
A
#
# COMPACT_ATOMS: atom_id res chain seq x y z
N MET A 1 1.21 -17.78 -61.13
CA MET A 1 -0.16 -17.25 -61.13
C MET A 1 -1.00 -18.05 -60.14
N ARG A 2 -1.64 -17.30 -59.23
CA ARG A 2 -2.54 -17.60 -58.11
C ARG A 2 -3.02 -19.05 -57.88
N LYS A 3 -2.67 -19.59 -56.71
CA LYS A 3 -3.42 -20.63 -55.98
C LYS A 3 -4.32 -19.97 -54.93
N THR A 4 -5.53 -20.53 -54.81
CA THR A 4 -6.69 -20.24 -53.96
C THR A 4 -6.41 -20.11 -52.46
N VAL A 5 -7.15 -19.22 -51.76
CA VAL A 5 -7.73 -19.49 -50.43
C VAL A 5 -9.05 -18.72 -50.28
N ALA A 6 -10.13 -19.45 -49.97
CA ALA A 6 -11.46 -18.94 -49.70
C ALA A 6 -11.54 -18.35 -48.28
N LEU A 7 -12.18 -17.17 -48.17
CA LEU A 7 -12.44 -16.47 -46.91
C LEU A 7 -13.73 -17.03 -46.27
N VAL A 8 -13.60 -17.77 -45.17
CA VAL A 8 -14.74 -18.15 -44.32
C VAL A 8 -15.02 -17.01 -43.36
N LEU A 9 -16.14 -16.31 -43.57
CA LEU A 9 -16.64 -15.27 -42.68
C LEU A 9 -17.37 -15.93 -41.50
N VAL A 10 -16.76 -15.95 -40.30
CA VAL A 10 -17.43 -16.33 -39.06
C VAL A 10 -18.09 -15.10 -38.47
N ILE A 11 -19.41 -14.97 -38.63
CA ILE A 11 -20.22 -13.95 -37.94
C ILE A 11 -20.46 -14.46 -36.51
N ALA A 12 -19.73 -13.90 -35.55
CA ALA A 12 -19.99 -14.11 -34.13
C ALA A 12 -21.23 -13.29 -33.71
N PHE A 13 -22.31 -13.97 -33.33
CA PHE A 13 -23.46 -13.35 -32.66
C PHE A 13 -23.03 -12.86 -31.26
N LEU A 14 -22.72 -11.57 -31.14
CA LEU A 14 -22.61 -10.88 -29.86
C LEU A 14 -24.01 -10.71 -29.27
N SER A 15 -24.30 -11.44 -28.20
CA SER A 15 -25.49 -11.21 -27.37
C SER A 15 -25.25 -9.96 -26.50
N PRO A 16 -26.23 -9.05 -26.35
CA PRO A 16 -26.09 -7.91 -25.44
C PRO A 16 -26.07 -8.40 -23.99
N LEU A 17 -24.92 -8.23 -23.32
CA LEU A 17 -24.81 -8.36 -21.87
C LEU A 17 -25.62 -7.24 -21.22
N HIS A 18 -26.83 -7.57 -20.76
CA HIS A 18 -27.60 -6.70 -19.90
C HIS A 18 -27.04 -6.79 -18.48
N SER A 19 -26.44 -5.70 -18.00
CA SER A 19 -26.12 -5.53 -16.59
C SER A 19 -27.42 -5.50 -15.78
N VAL A 20 -27.72 -6.58 -15.06
CA VAL A 20 -28.90 -6.66 -14.19
C VAL A 20 -28.58 -5.93 -12.88
N ALA A 21 -29.20 -4.78 -12.67
CA ALA A 21 -29.05 -4.02 -11.44
C ALA A 21 -29.45 -4.86 -10.20
N ALA A 22 -28.74 -4.64 -9.09
CA ALA A 22 -29.03 -5.23 -7.79
C ALA A 22 -30.49 -4.96 -7.37
N VAL A 23 -31.28 -6.02 -7.23
CA VAL A 23 -32.71 -5.97 -6.86
C VAL A 23 -32.97 -5.33 -5.50
N LYS A 24 -33.89 -4.35 -5.44
CA LYS A 24 -34.39 -3.74 -4.20
C LYS A 24 -35.90 -3.97 -4.04
N ALA A 25 -36.37 -3.95 -2.80
CA ALA A 25 -37.80 -4.07 -2.50
C ALA A 25 -38.59 -2.93 -3.16
N GLY A 26 -39.69 -3.25 -3.84
CA GLY A 26 -40.55 -2.29 -4.55
C GLY A 26 -40.18 -2.07 -6.02
N ASP A 27 -39.01 -2.53 -6.47
CA ASP A 27 -38.62 -2.42 -7.88
C ASP A 27 -39.51 -3.29 -8.78
N LYS A 28 -39.70 -2.86 -10.04
CA LYS A 28 -40.45 -3.63 -11.04
C LYS A 28 -39.74 -4.96 -11.32
N CYS A 29 -40.53 -6.02 -11.42
CA CYS A 29 -40.06 -7.33 -11.84
C CYS A 29 -40.86 -7.83 -13.04
N SER A 30 -40.22 -8.60 -13.91
CA SER A 30 -40.77 -9.00 -15.21
C SER A 30 -41.60 -10.28 -15.17
N LYS A 31 -41.46 -11.11 -14.12
CA LYS A 31 -42.12 -12.42 -14.03
C LYS A 31 -42.57 -12.75 -12.61
N LEU A 32 -43.87 -12.97 -12.43
CA LEU A 32 -44.48 -13.36 -11.15
C LEU A 32 -43.81 -14.63 -10.60
N ASN A 33 -43.55 -14.65 -9.29
CA ASN A 33 -42.84 -15.70 -8.56
C ASN A 33 -41.36 -15.91 -8.93
N ALA A 34 -40.76 -15.05 -9.75
CA ALA A 34 -39.31 -15.02 -9.89
C ALA A 34 -38.67 -14.72 -8.52
N THR A 35 -37.52 -15.34 -8.23
CA THR A 35 -36.78 -15.12 -6.98
C THR A 35 -35.37 -14.64 -7.26
N SER A 36 -34.85 -13.74 -6.43
CA SER A 36 -33.47 -13.27 -6.52
C SER A 36 -32.91 -12.99 -5.13
N THR A 37 -31.63 -13.29 -4.92
CA THR A 37 -30.99 -13.18 -3.61
C THR A 37 -30.02 -12.00 -3.63
N ASN A 38 -30.19 -11.05 -2.73
CA ASN A 38 -29.31 -9.91 -2.57
C ASN A 38 -29.10 -9.61 -1.09
N ALA A 39 -27.85 -9.36 -0.69
CA ALA A 39 -27.46 -9.04 0.69
C ALA A 39 -28.04 -10.00 1.76
N GLY A 40 -28.03 -11.32 1.47
CA GLY A 40 -28.51 -12.35 2.41
C GLY A 40 -30.03 -12.48 2.54
N LYS A 41 -30.81 -11.78 1.71
CA LYS A 41 -32.27 -11.87 1.65
C LYS A 41 -32.73 -12.41 0.30
N LYS A 42 -33.72 -13.29 0.31
CA LYS A 42 -34.40 -13.80 -0.89
C LYS A 42 -35.64 -12.95 -1.18
N PHE A 43 -35.61 -12.25 -2.30
CA PHE A 43 -36.71 -11.45 -2.84
C PHE A 43 -37.56 -12.31 -3.76
N THR A 44 -38.88 -12.12 -3.75
CA THR A 44 -39.82 -12.79 -4.66
C THR A 44 -40.67 -11.74 -5.36
N CYS A 45 -40.81 -11.86 -6.68
CA CYS A 45 -41.64 -11.00 -7.49
C CYS A 45 -43.13 -11.32 -7.24
N ILE A 46 -43.87 -10.36 -6.71
CA ILE A 46 -45.28 -10.50 -6.34
C ILE A 46 -46.16 -9.50 -7.07
N LYS A 47 -47.45 -9.79 -7.18
CA LYS A 47 -48.44 -8.85 -7.70
C LYS A 47 -48.85 -7.87 -6.59
N SER A 48 -48.66 -6.58 -6.83
CA SER A 48 -49.13 -5.50 -5.97
C SER A 48 -50.00 -4.56 -6.80
N GLY A 49 -51.32 -4.65 -6.62
CA GLY A 49 -52.31 -4.04 -7.51
C GLY A 49 -52.21 -4.61 -8.94
N ASN A 50 -52.10 -3.72 -9.94
CA ASN A 50 -51.96 -4.09 -11.36
C ASN A 50 -50.51 -4.24 -11.84
N ARG A 51 -49.53 -4.27 -10.94
CA ARG A 51 -48.09 -4.33 -11.30
C ARG A 51 -47.37 -5.46 -10.57
N LEU A 52 -46.27 -5.91 -11.16
CA LEU A 52 -45.35 -6.89 -10.57
C LEU A 52 -44.16 -6.17 -9.93
N ILE A 53 -43.94 -6.39 -8.63
CA ILE A 53 -42.84 -5.78 -7.87
C ILE A 53 -42.12 -6.80 -7.00
N TRP A 54 -40.84 -6.55 -6.68
CA TRP A 54 -40.10 -7.34 -5.70
C TRP A 54 -40.63 -7.08 -4.28
N ASN A 55 -40.93 -8.15 -3.54
CA ASN A 55 -41.39 -8.05 -2.16
C ASN A 55 -40.27 -7.52 -1.22
N LYS A 56 -40.55 -7.41 0.10
CA LYS A 56 -39.59 -6.85 1.07
C LYS A 56 -38.34 -7.71 1.33
N GLY A 57 -38.22 -8.89 0.71
CA GLY A 57 -37.15 -9.85 0.92
C GLY A 57 -37.27 -10.58 2.25
N GLN A 58 -37.07 -11.90 2.25
CA GLN A 58 -37.04 -12.72 3.46
C GLN A 58 -35.61 -13.16 3.76
N ALA A 59 -35.19 -13.07 5.03
CA ALA A 59 -33.88 -13.56 5.45
C ALA A 59 -33.81 -15.08 5.28
N VAL A 60 -32.75 -15.57 4.64
CA VAL A 60 -32.56 -17.01 4.44
C VAL A 60 -31.98 -17.61 5.73
N LYS A 61 -32.82 -18.25 6.56
CA LYS A 61 -32.37 -18.99 7.76
C LYS A 61 -31.66 -20.29 7.35
N ALA A 62 -30.55 -20.60 8.00
CA ALA A 62 -29.91 -21.91 7.92
C ALA A 62 -30.85 -23.00 8.49
N PRO A 63 -30.89 -24.23 7.93
CA PRO A 63 -31.82 -25.25 8.40
C PRO A 63 -31.40 -25.79 9.77
N VAL A 64 -32.36 -25.83 10.69
CA VAL A 64 -32.28 -26.59 11.95
C VAL A 64 -32.79 -28.00 11.66
N ALA A 65 -31.99 -29.02 11.95
CA ALA A 65 -32.33 -30.43 11.75
C ALA A 65 -33.41 -30.86 12.75
N ALA A 66 -34.48 -31.48 12.24
CA ALA A 66 -35.49 -32.19 13.02
C ALA A 66 -35.23 -33.71 12.98
N ALA A 67 -35.50 -34.37 14.10
CA ALA A 67 -35.16 -35.75 14.40
C ALA A 67 -35.94 -36.79 13.58
N ALA A 68 -35.27 -37.92 13.27
CA ALA A 68 -35.89 -39.20 12.96
C ALA A 68 -35.07 -40.35 13.60
N THR A 69 -35.80 -41.31 14.16
CA THR A 69 -35.39 -42.53 14.88
C THR A 69 -34.85 -43.63 13.93
N PRO A 70 -34.26 -44.74 14.44
CA PRO A 70 -32.97 -45.25 13.97
C PRO A 70 -33.07 -46.40 12.96
N ALA A 71 -32.20 -46.36 11.95
CA ALA A 71 -31.84 -47.51 11.13
C ALA A 71 -30.37 -47.89 11.36
N THR A 72 -30.17 -49.19 11.50
CA THR A 72 -28.96 -50.01 11.74
C THR A 72 -27.72 -49.58 10.94
N PRO A 73 -26.48 -49.70 11.48
CA PRO A 73 -25.31 -49.05 10.92
C PRO A 73 -24.77 -49.79 9.69
N GLU A 74 -24.63 -49.08 8.57
CA GLU A 74 -23.77 -49.45 7.46
C GLU A 74 -22.51 -48.55 7.54
N PRO A 75 -21.28 -49.09 7.33
CA PRO A 75 -20.05 -48.36 7.61
C PRO A 75 -19.94 -47.11 6.74
N THR A 76 -19.97 -45.95 7.39
CA THR A 76 -19.67 -44.66 6.77
C THR A 76 -18.26 -44.71 6.15
N PRO A 77 -18.11 -44.43 4.84
CA PRO A 77 -16.79 -44.25 4.24
C PRO A 77 -16.14 -43.05 4.91
N THR A 78 -14.93 -43.26 5.45
CA THR A 78 -14.07 -42.22 5.99
C THR A 78 -14.05 -41.03 5.05
N ALA A 79 -14.53 -39.88 5.52
CA ALA A 79 -14.41 -38.61 4.82
C ALA A 79 -12.92 -38.35 4.60
N THR A 80 -12.44 -38.67 3.40
CA THR A 80 -11.12 -38.26 2.94
C THR A 80 -11.21 -36.75 2.82
N SER A 81 -10.47 -36.04 3.67
CA SER A 81 -10.23 -34.62 3.47
C SER A 81 -9.69 -34.46 2.06
N SER A 82 -10.46 -33.83 1.18
CA SER A 82 -9.97 -33.40 -0.13
C SER A 82 -8.89 -32.33 0.12
N ALA A 83 -7.66 -32.78 0.37
CA ALA A 83 -6.49 -31.93 0.30
C ALA A 83 -6.45 -31.32 -1.11
N LYS A 84 -6.36 -29.99 -1.19
CA LYS A 84 -5.98 -29.30 -2.44
C LYS A 84 -4.73 -30.04 -2.96
N PRO A 85 -4.65 -30.45 -4.24
CA PRO A 85 -3.47 -31.12 -4.75
C PRO A 85 -2.24 -30.26 -4.40
N ASP A 86 -1.27 -30.83 -3.68
CA ASP A 86 -0.02 -30.13 -3.40
C ASP A 86 0.63 -29.81 -4.74
N VAL A 87 0.60 -28.53 -5.12
CA VAL A 87 1.28 -28.06 -6.33
C VAL A 87 2.77 -28.31 -6.12
N VAL A 88 3.44 -28.92 -7.11
CA VAL A 88 4.89 -29.12 -7.05
C VAL A 88 5.56 -27.75 -6.94
N LEU A 89 6.17 -27.49 -5.79
CA LEU A 89 6.90 -26.26 -5.56
C LEU A 89 8.17 -26.24 -6.42
N PRO A 90 8.51 -25.09 -7.05
CA PRO A 90 9.81 -24.90 -7.70
C PRO A 90 10.98 -25.20 -6.77
N VAL A 91 12.14 -25.52 -7.33
CA VAL A 91 13.36 -25.75 -6.55
C VAL A 91 13.88 -24.41 -6.01
N ALA A 92 14.23 -24.35 -4.73
CA ALA A 92 14.79 -23.14 -4.14
C ALA A 92 16.13 -22.76 -4.80
N ASN A 93 16.39 -21.45 -4.91
CA ASN A 93 17.56 -20.85 -5.55
C ASN A 93 17.70 -21.11 -7.06
N THR A 94 16.65 -21.59 -7.76
CA THR A 94 16.64 -21.59 -9.23
C THR A 94 16.03 -20.29 -9.76
N ALA A 95 16.42 -19.91 -10.98
CA ALA A 95 15.86 -18.74 -11.64
C ALA A 95 14.33 -18.84 -11.73
N CYS A 96 13.66 -17.69 -11.66
CA CYS A 96 12.21 -17.61 -11.74
C CYS A 96 11.77 -16.51 -12.71
N PRO A 97 10.59 -16.65 -13.34
CA PRO A 97 10.25 -15.85 -14.51
C PRO A 97 9.86 -14.41 -14.20
N ARG A 98 9.35 -14.12 -12.99
CA ARG A 98 8.86 -12.78 -12.61
C ARG A 98 8.83 -12.58 -11.10
N VAL A 99 9.42 -11.47 -10.64
CA VAL A 99 9.38 -11.05 -9.21
C VAL A 99 7.94 -11.00 -8.69
N GLY A 100 7.76 -11.35 -7.43
CA GLY A 100 6.45 -11.37 -6.77
C GLY A 100 5.60 -12.60 -7.08
N MET A 101 5.97 -13.42 -8.09
CA MET A 101 5.27 -14.68 -8.33
C MET A 101 5.34 -15.60 -7.11
N LYS A 102 4.19 -16.17 -6.76
CA LYS A 102 4.04 -17.03 -5.58
C LYS A 102 3.36 -18.34 -5.97
N ILE A 103 3.94 -19.46 -5.53
CA ILE A 103 3.36 -20.80 -5.65
C ILE A 103 3.32 -21.40 -4.25
N GLU A 104 2.15 -21.84 -3.80
CA GLU A 104 1.93 -22.29 -2.42
C GLU A 104 1.38 -23.71 -2.35
N ASP A 105 1.82 -24.44 -1.32
CA ASP A 105 1.31 -25.76 -0.93
C ASP A 105 0.81 -25.72 0.54
N SER A 106 0.46 -26.88 1.09
CA SER A 106 -0.02 -26.98 2.47
C SER A 106 1.03 -26.64 3.55
N ARG A 107 2.32 -26.64 3.20
CA ARG A 107 3.48 -26.49 4.10
C ARG A 107 4.13 -25.10 4.01
N GLY A 108 4.05 -24.46 2.86
CA GLY A 108 4.78 -23.24 2.59
C GLY A 108 4.43 -22.59 1.26
N TYR A 109 5.25 -21.63 0.85
CA TYR A 109 5.20 -21.08 -0.48
C TYR A 109 6.60 -20.78 -1.02
N MET A 110 6.78 -21.00 -2.32
CA MET A 110 7.90 -20.43 -3.06
C MET A 110 7.48 -19.05 -3.55
N LYS A 111 8.34 -18.06 -3.34
CA LYS A 111 8.18 -16.72 -3.89
C LYS A 111 9.39 -16.38 -4.76
N CYS A 112 9.14 -15.86 -5.95
CA CYS A 112 10.16 -15.33 -6.82
C CYS A 112 10.58 -13.95 -6.30
N ILE A 113 11.80 -13.86 -5.78
CA ILE A 113 12.28 -12.63 -5.15
C ILE A 113 13.64 -12.24 -5.71
N TRP A 114 13.93 -10.95 -5.61
CA TRP A 114 15.28 -10.46 -5.78
C TRP A 114 16.12 -10.78 -4.53
N GLN A 115 17.26 -11.45 -4.70
CA GLN A 115 18.14 -11.81 -3.57
C GLN A 115 19.18 -10.73 -3.22
N GLY A 116 19.25 -9.64 -3.98
CA GLY A 116 20.05 -8.46 -3.65
C GLY A 116 21.52 -8.57 -4.07
N GLY A 117 22.04 -7.47 -4.60
CA GLY A 117 23.45 -7.29 -4.91
C GLY A 117 23.70 -5.93 -5.59
N ALA A 118 24.69 -5.16 -5.12
CA ALA A 118 25.03 -3.85 -5.69
C ALA A 118 25.67 -3.93 -7.10
N ARG A 119 25.88 -5.13 -7.63
CA ARG A 119 26.60 -5.40 -8.89
C ARG A 119 25.90 -6.52 -9.66
N GLY A 120 25.74 -6.37 -10.97
CA GLY A 120 25.10 -7.34 -11.87
C GLY A 120 23.71 -6.90 -12.34
N LYS A 121 23.15 -7.60 -13.34
CA LYS A 121 21.80 -7.33 -13.83
C LYS A 121 20.78 -7.88 -12.83
N ILE A 122 19.72 -7.12 -12.55
CA ILE A 122 18.62 -7.56 -11.66
C ILE A 122 18.03 -8.90 -12.13
N ALA A 123 17.89 -9.08 -13.44
CA ALA A 123 17.43 -10.33 -14.07
C ALA A 123 18.21 -11.57 -13.61
N ASP A 124 19.51 -11.43 -13.37
CA ASP A 124 20.39 -12.54 -12.96
C ASP A 124 20.33 -12.80 -11.44
N GLN A 125 19.53 -12.03 -10.70
CA GLN A 125 19.45 -12.04 -9.24
C GLN A 125 18.05 -12.36 -8.71
N ILE A 126 17.18 -12.87 -9.58
CA ILE A 126 15.79 -13.19 -9.29
C ILE A 126 15.64 -14.71 -9.20
N PHE A 127 15.34 -15.21 -8.00
CA PHE A 127 15.30 -16.65 -7.71
C PHE A 127 14.10 -17.05 -6.86
N TRP A 128 13.67 -18.30 -7.01
CA TRP A 128 12.70 -18.91 -6.11
C TRP A 128 13.28 -19.02 -4.70
N ARG A 129 12.58 -18.46 -3.71
CA ARG A 129 12.89 -18.64 -2.29
C ARG A 129 11.71 -19.25 -1.57
N TYR A 130 12.01 -20.24 -0.74
CA TYR A 130 11.01 -20.88 0.10
C TYR A 130 10.73 -20.04 1.34
N PHE A 131 9.45 -19.91 1.66
CA PHE A 131 8.95 -19.32 2.89
C PHE A 131 8.00 -20.32 3.55
N PRO A 132 8.27 -20.72 4.81
CA PRO A 132 7.32 -21.55 5.54
C PRO A 132 6.05 -20.73 5.82
N VAL A 133 4.89 -21.36 5.67
CA VAL A 133 3.65 -20.76 6.19
C VAL A 133 3.65 -20.99 7.69
N THR A 134 4.02 -19.97 8.46
CA THR A 134 3.87 -20.01 9.91
C THR A 134 2.39 -19.84 10.25
N LYS A 135 1.71 -20.95 10.57
CA LYS A 135 0.37 -20.89 11.16
C LYS A 135 0.52 -20.41 12.59
N LEU A 136 0.00 -19.21 12.86
CA LEU A 136 -0.16 -18.70 14.22
C LEU A 136 -1.26 -19.51 14.91
N SER A 137 -1.01 -19.92 16.15
CA SER A 137 -2.03 -20.56 16.95
C SER A 137 -3.01 -19.51 17.46
N THR A 138 -4.29 -19.88 17.50
CA THR A 138 -5.36 -19.08 18.12
C THR A 138 -6.11 -19.95 19.13
N THR A 139 -6.97 -19.37 19.98
CA THR A 139 -7.91 -20.17 20.82
C THR A 139 -8.70 -21.19 20.01
N LYS A 140 -9.04 -20.85 18.76
CA LYS A 140 -9.81 -21.73 17.88
C LYS A 140 -9.00 -22.89 17.32
N SER A 141 -7.69 -22.73 17.13
CA SER A 141 -6.83 -23.82 16.66
C SER A 141 -6.40 -24.76 17.78
N ASN A 142 -6.50 -24.32 19.05
CA ASN A 142 -6.30 -25.12 20.26
C ASN A 142 -4.98 -25.95 20.29
N ASN A 143 -3.88 -25.37 19.79
CA ASN A 143 -2.59 -26.05 19.68
C ASN A 143 -1.67 -25.87 20.90
N TYR A 144 -2.20 -25.37 22.02
CA TYR A 144 -1.38 -25.05 23.20
C TYR A 144 -1.27 -26.26 24.13
N GLN A 145 -0.04 -26.58 24.58
CA GLN A 145 0.19 -27.68 25.54
C GLN A 145 -0.52 -27.43 26.89
N THR A 146 -0.61 -26.16 27.30
CA THR A 146 -1.30 -25.73 28.52
C THR A 146 -2.10 -24.47 28.21
N LYS A 147 -3.20 -24.26 28.94
CA LYS A 147 -4.00 -23.04 28.82
C LYS A 147 -3.09 -21.81 29.04
N PRO A 148 -2.96 -20.90 28.06
CA PRO A 148 -2.18 -19.68 28.21
C PRO A 148 -2.61 -18.85 29.43
N VAL A 149 -1.62 -18.34 30.14
CA VAL A 149 -1.78 -17.46 31.32
C VAL A 149 -1.02 -16.18 31.06
N GLU A 150 -1.59 -15.04 31.44
CA GLU A 150 -0.90 -13.75 31.37
C GLU A 150 0.45 -13.84 32.08
N LYS A 151 1.49 -13.27 31.47
CA LYS A 151 2.88 -13.35 31.92
C LYS A 151 3.49 -14.76 31.92
N GLY A 152 2.79 -15.79 31.45
CA GLY A 152 3.38 -17.12 31.22
C GLY A 152 4.29 -17.16 29.98
N LEU A 153 5.16 -18.16 29.90
CA LEU A 153 5.98 -18.41 28.72
C LEU A 153 5.10 -18.80 27.53
N CYS A 154 5.57 -18.47 26.34
CA CYS A 154 4.96 -18.88 25.08
C CYS A 154 6.04 -19.17 24.03
N GLU A 155 5.70 -19.94 23.01
CA GLU A 155 6.70 -20.49 22.08
C GLU A 155 6.87 -19.68 20.80
N ARG A 156 5.80 -18.99 20.36
CA ARG A 156 5.75 -18.37 19.05
C ARG A 156 5.10 -17.00 19.11
N SER A 157 5.89 -15.97 18.80
CA SER A 157 5.41 -14.59 18.70
C SER A 157 4.20 -14.50 17.77
N GLY A 158 3.16 -13.79 18.19
CA GLY A 158 1.92 -13.58 17.45
C GLY A 158 0.84 -14.64 17.69
N ASP A 159 1.13 -15.74 18.40
CA ASP A 159 0.07 -16.63 18.86
C ASP A 159 -0.92 -15.87 19.76
N THR A 160 -2.23 -16.17 19.67
CA THR A 160 -3.28 -15.47 20.41
C THR A 160 -4.21 -16.38 21.19
N PHE A 161 -4.60 -15.98 22.40
CA PHE A 161 -5.55 -16.73 23.21
C PHE A 161 -6.65 -15.80 23.77
N ASP A 162 -7.87 -15.94 23.27
CA ASP A 162 -9.08 -15.30 23.78
C ASP A 162 -9.25 -15.55 25.28
N ILE A 163 -9.44 -14.47 26.03
CA ILE A 163 -9.76 -14.45 27.46
C ILE A 163 -10.91 -13.49 27.70
N ASP A 164 -11.50 -13.52 28.90
CA ASP A 164 -12.50 -12.51 29.23
C ASP A 164 -11.90 -11.09 29.20
N GLY A 165 -12.57 -10.18 28.51
CA GLY A 165 -12.13 -8.80 28.29
C GLY A 165 -10.91 -8.61 27.38
N GLY A 166 -10.51 -9.60 26.57
CA GLY A 166 -9.49 -9.40 25.53
C GLY A 166 -8.83 -10.65 24.99
N ILE A 167 -7.56 -10.52 24.60
CA ILE A 167 -6.72 -11.65 24.17
C ILE A 167 -5.40 -11.64 24.94
N LEU A 168 -4.79 -12.79 25.13
CA LEU A 168 -3.35 -12.89 25.34
C LEU A 168 -2.69 -12.96 23.96
N GLU A 169 -1.59 -12.25 23.76
CA GLU A 169 -0.76 -12.36 22.57
C GLU A 169 0.66 -12.68 23.00
N CYS A 170 1.26 -13.71 22.40
CA CYS A 170 2.65 -14.05 22.64
C CYS A 170 3.56 -12.98 22.02
N ARG A 171 4.35 -12.28 22.84
CA ARG A 171 5.22 -11.18 22.39
C ARG A 171 6.63 -11.30 22.93
N TRP A 172 7.57 -10.76 22.18
CA TRP A 172 8.93 -10.56 22.64
C TRP A 172 8.98 -9.50 23.74
N ILE A 173 9.71 -9.81 24.81
CA ILE A 173 10.03 -8.90 25.90
C ILE A 173 11.55 -8.77 26.04
N ILE A 174 11.98 -7.89 26.96
CA ILE A 174 13.40 -7.66 27.25
C ILE A 174 14.13 -8.98 27.57
N GLY A 175 15.38 -9.09 27.07
CA GLY A 175 16.18 -10.29 27.22
C GLY A 175 15.80 -11.42 26.26
N HIS A 176 15.13 -11.12 25.14
CA HIS A 176 14.80 -12.08 24.07
C HIS A 176 13.93 -13.24 24.59
N LYS A 177 13.00 -12.94 25.49
CA LYS A 177 12.04 -13.91 26.02
C LYS A 177 10.68 -13.70 25.38
N LEU A 178 9.97 -14.80 25.16
CA LEU A 178 8.58 -14.78 24.70
C LEU A 178 7.65 -14.98 25.90
N GLN A 179 6.64 -14.12 25.97
CA GLN A 179 5.69 -14.11 27.07
C GLN A 179 4.28 -13.76 26.58
N TRP A 180 3.27 -14.40 27.17
CA TRP A 180 1.87 -14.06 26.94
C TRP A 180 1.54 -12.70 27.55
N ILE A 181 1.26 -11.72 26.69
CA ILE A 181 0.90 -10.36 27.10
C ILE A 181 -0.60 -10.16 26.91
N ARG A 182 -1.31 -9.73 27.95
CA ARG A 182 -2.72 -9.35 27.84
C ARG A 182 -2.86 -8.10 26.98
N ILE A 183 -3.57 -8.26 25.88
CA ILE A 183 -4.01 -7.18 25.00
C ILE A 183 -5.46 -6.88 25.38
N ASN A 184 -5.63 -5.79 26.13
CA ASN A 184 -6.96 -5.33 26.53
C ASN A 184 -7.72 -4.86 25.29
N THR A 185 -8.96 -5.30 25.14
CA THR A 185 -9.90 -4.73 24.15
C THR A 185 -10.39 -3.35 24.57
N VAL A 186 -10.36 -3.07 25.87
CA VAL A 186 -10.61 -1.74 26.43
C VAL A 186 -9.29 -0.98 26.54
N LYS A 187 -9.06 -0.04 25.61
CA LYS A 187 -7.92 0.88 25.69
C LYS A 187 -8.11 1.78 26.91
N LYS A 188 -7.29 1.61 27.94
CA LYS A 188 -7.19 2.60 29.02
C LYS A 188 -6.62 3.87 28.41
N THR A 189 -7.42 4.93 28.35
CA THR A 189 -6.90 6.26 28.06
C THR A 189 -6.04 6.69 29.24
N PHE A 190 -4.87 7.25 28.94
CA PHE A 190 -4.11 7.99 29.94
C PHE A 190 -4.22 9.48 29.65
N VAL A 191 -3.84 10.28 30.63
CA VAL A 191 -3.70 11.72 30.44
C VAL A 191 -2.25 11.95 30.07
N ASN A 192 -2.02 12.67 28.97
CA ASN A 192 -0.66 13.05 28.58
C ASN A 192 -0.02 13.85 29.71
N ALA A 193 1.24 13.52 30.01
CA ALA A 193 2.03 14.34 30.91
C ALA A 193 2.16 15.74 30.31
N LYS A 194 1.95 16.78 31.11
CA LYS A 194 2.17 18.15 30.67
C LYS A 194 3.67 18.40 30.56
N SER A 195 4.10 18.96 29.43
CA SER A 195 5.46 19.45 29.26
C SER A 195 5.78 20.52 30.31
N PRO A 196 6.90 20.42 31.06
CA PRO A 196 7.31 21.47 32.00
C PRO A 196 7.73 22.77 31.31
N VAL A 197 8.04 22.74 30.01
CA VAL A 197 8.40 23.90 29.19
C VAL A 197 7.55 23.97 27.91
N SER A 198 7.59 25.10 27.20
CA SER A 198 6.99 25.21 25.86
C SER A 198 7.67 24.24 24.90
N ILE A 199 6.89 23.64 24.00
CA ILE A 199 7.41 22.81 22.89
C ILE A 199 8.35 23.59 21.97
N ASP A 200 8.28 24.93 21.96
CA ASP A 200 9.21 25.77 21.19
C ASP A 200 10.66 25.56 21.60
N VAL A 201 10.91 25.17 22.85
CA VAL A 201 12.26 24.89 23.35
C VAL A 201 12.83 23.62 22.72
N CYS A 202 11.96 22.66 22.36
CA CYS A 202 12.36 21.43 21.67
C CYS A 202 12.46 21.57 20.14
N LYS A 203 12.24 22.78 19.59
CA LYS A 203 12.45 23.06 18.16
C LYS A 203 13.95 23.16 17.87
N LEU A 204 14.59 22.02 17.60
CA LEU A 204 16.01 21.97 17.22
C LEU A 204 16.25 22.79 15.95
N GLN A 205 17.17 23.74 16.01
CA GLN A 205 17.39 24.71 14.94
C GLN A 205 18.19 24.11 13.79
N ASN A 206 17.88 24.51 12.55
CA ASN A 206 18.66 24.14 11.37
C ASN A 206 20.12 24.61 11.46
N SER A 207 20.40 25.70 12.18
CA SER A 207 21.77 26.19 12.43
C SER A 207 22.64 25.24 13.26
N ALA A 208 22.02 24.31 14.00
CA ALA A 208 22.73 23.26 14.73
C ALA A 208 22.99 22.00 13.89
N SER A 209 22.46 21.94 12.66
CA SER A 209 22.66 20.81 11.75
C SER A 209 24.06 20.84 11.14
N ASN A 210 24.73 19.69 11.17
CA ASN A 210 26.01 19.46 10.49
C ASN A 210 25.85 18.68 9.17
N VAL A 211 24.63 18.62 8.62
CA VAL A 211 24.37 17.94 7.36
C VAL A 211 25.07 18.68 6.21
N ASP A 212 25.79 17.95 5.38
CA ASP A 212 26.39 18.49 4.16
C ASP A 212 25.30 19.01 3.21
N ARG A 213 25.38 20.31 2.89
CA ARG A 213 24.50 21.01 1.94
C ARG A 213 25.27 21.54 0.75
N SER A 214 26.35 20.87 0.35
CA SER A 214 27.16 21.23 -0.81
C SER A 214 26.97 20.25 -1.98
N GLY A 215 27.40 20.66 -3.18
CA GLY A 215 27.35 19.82 -4.38
C GLY A 215 25.95 19.26 -4.67
N ARG A 216 25.85 17.93 -4.82
CA ARG A 216 24.56 17.25 -5.06
C ARG A 216 23.55 17.39 -3.90
N ASN A 217 24.02 17.76 -2.71
CA ASN A 217 23.21 17.93 -1.51
C ASN A 217 22.74 19.39 -1.30
N ALA A 218 23.10 20.32 -2.20
CA ALA A 218 22.82 21.76 -2.08
C ALA A 218 21.34 22.16 -2.05
N GLY A 219 20.43 21.19 -2.19
CA GLY A 219 18.98 21.37 -2.01
C GLY A 219 18.32 20.20 -1.29
N ALA A 220 19.06 19.41 -0.50
CA ALA A 220 18.59 18.16 0.09
C ALA A 220 17.38 18.33 1.02
N GLY A 221 17.11 19.55 1.52
CA GLY A 221 16.01 19.86 2.42
C GLY A 221 16.48 20.26 3.82
N MET A 222 15.56 20.32 4.77
CA MET A 222 15.77 20.72 6.15
C MET A 222 15.59 19.54 7.11
N VAL A 223 16.16 19.66 8.31
CA VAL A 223 16.08 18.63 9.37
C VAL A 223 15.61 19.20 10.71
N GLY A 224 15.49 20.53 10.81
CA GLY A 224 15.15 21.28 12.00
C GLY A 224 14.30 22.51 11.68
N PHE A 225 14.16 23.39 12.67
CA PHE A 225 13.37 24.61 12.60
C PHE A 225 14.23 25.85 12.25
N PRO A 226 13.64 26.91 11.69
CA PRO A 226 12.30 26.92 11.08
C PRO A 226 12.29 26.03 9.82
N LEU A 227 11.18 25.35 9.58
CA LEU A 227 10.93 24.68 8.30
C LEU A 227 10.34 25.71 7.34
N THR A 228 11.13 26.14 6.36
CA THR A 228 10.71 27.14 5.35
C THR A 228 10.57 26.48 3.98
N GLU A 229 9.92 27.18 3.04
CA GLU A 229 9.69 26.69 1.67
C GLU A 229 8.97 25.33 1.63
N THR A 230 7.98 25.16 2.50
CA THR A 230 7.20 23.92 2.62
C THR A 230 6.30 23.64 1.41
N ASN A 231 6.19 24.61 0.50
CA ASN A 231 5.54 24.48 -0.80
C ASN A 231 6.53 24.18 -1.95
N LYS A 232 7.74 23.71 -1.63
CA LYS A 232 8.79 23.40 -2.60
C LYS A 232 8.26 22.44 -3.66
N ASN A 233 8.75 22.62 -4.89
CA ASN A 233 8.34 21.85 -6.06
C ASN A 233 6.81 21.88 -6.35
N GLY A 234 6.09 22.90 -5.87
CA GLY A 234 4.65 23.06 -6.12
C GLY A 234 3.74 22.12 -5.34
N MET A 235 4.25 21.48 -4.28
CA MET A 235 3.48 20.60 -3.39
C MET A 235 3.17 21.30 -2.08
N ASN A 236 1.91 21.36 -1.67
CA ASN A 236 1.48 22.03 -0.46
C ASN A 236 1.54 21.10 0.75
N LEU A 237 2.36 21.44 1.75
CA LEU A 237 2.40 20.74 3.04
C LEU A 237 1.04 20.75 3.75
N THR A 238 0.27 21.84 3.62
CA THR A 238 -1.09 21.98 4.17
C THR A 238 -2.04 22.41 3.05
N GLY A 239 -3.23 21.83 3.02
CA GLY A 239 -4.24 22.08 2.00
C GLY A 239 -4.37 20.92 1.01
N ASN A 240 -4.71 21.23 -0.24
CA ASN A 240 -4.95 20.26 -1.30
C ASN A 240 -3.79 20.22 -2.29
N ASN A 241 -3.51 19.02 -2.80
CA ASN A 241 -2.55 18.75 -3.86
C ASN A 241 -3.25 18.05 -5.03
N GLU A 242 -3.11 18.57 -6.25
CA GLU A 242 -3.66 17.97 -7.46
C GLU A 242 -2.62 17.07 -8.11
N VAL A 243 -2.87 15.76 -8.14
CA VAL A 243 -1.91 14.77 -8.65
C VAL A 243 -2.54 13.83 -9.67
N LEU A 244 -1.70 13.28 -10.54
CA LEU A 244 -2.08 12.32 -11.57
C LEU A 244 -1.36 10.99 -11.34
N ILE A 245 -2.09 9.88 -11.30
CA ILE A 245 -1.53 8.52 -11.32
C ILE A 245 -1.77 7.90 -12.71
N VAL A 246 -0.70 7.46 -13.36
CA VAL A 246 -0.72 6.95 -14.73
C VAL A 246 -0.22 5.50 -14.76
N PRO A 247 -1.10 4.50 -14.98
CA PRO A 247 -0.68 3.20 -15.49
C PRO A 247 -0.12 3.37 -16.92
N LEU A 248 1.09 2.91 -17.17
CA LEU A 248 1.75 3.07 -18.46
C LEU A 248 2.47 1.79 -18.87
N ASP A 249 2.36 1.41 -20.14
CA ASP A 249 3.02 0.22 -20.68
C ASP A 249 3.76 0.51 -21.99
N PHE A 250 4.45 -0.49 -22.52
CA PHE A 250 5.31 -0.37 -23.71
C PHE A 250 4.89 -1.35 -24.80
N SER A 251 5.29 -1.10 -26.04
CA SER A 251 4.87 -1.95 -27.17
C SER A 251 5.41 -3.39 -27.08
N ASP A 252 6.56 -3.59 -26.44
CA ASP A 252 7.18 -4.90 -26.16
C ASP A 252 6.78 -5.50 -24.81
N PHE A 253 6.09 -4.74 -23.95
CA PHE A 253 5.66 -5.18 -22.62
C PHE A 253 4.35 -4.51 -22.24
N ARG A 254 3.25 -5.10 -22.73
CA ARG A 254 1.90 -4.60 -22.53
C ARG A 254 1.37 -4.96 -21.15
N GLY A 255 0.59 -4.05 -20.57
CA GLY A 255 -0.15 -4.30 -19.36
C GLY A 255 -1.28 -5.29 -19.59
N GLU A 256 -1.41 -6.26 -18.70
CA GLU A 256 -2.53 -7.20 -18.71
C GLU A 256 -3.70 -6.64 -17.89
N GLY A 257 -4.92 -6.91 -18.35
CA GLY A 257 -6.14 -6.55 -17.62
C GLY A 257 -6.35 -5.06 -17.41
N ASP A 258 -7.21 -4.74 -16.45
CA ASP A 258 -7.61 -3.37 -16.07
C ASP A 258 -6.84 -2.92 -14.81
N PRO A 259 -6.08 -1.80 -14.86
CA PRO A 259 -5.31 -1.29 -13.73
C PRO A 259 -6.15 -0.65 -12.61
N SER A 260 -7.48 -0.53 -12.76
CA SER A 260 -8.38 0.19 -11.85
C SER A 260 -8.31 -0.31 -10.40
N LYS A 261 -8.07 -1.60 -10.16
CA LYS A 261 -7.91 -2.12 -8.79
C LYS A 261 -6.66 -1.59 -8.10
N GLN A 262 -5.53 -1.58 -8.82
CA GLN A 262 -4.27 -1.04 -8.31
C GLN A 262 -4.40 0.46 -8.04
N ILE A 263 -5.02 1.18 -8.97
CA ILE A 263 -5.24 2.63 -8.85
C ILE A 263 -6.15 2.97 -7.67
N ALA A 264 -7.24 2.23 -7.49
CA ALA A 264 -8.14 2.44 -6.35
C ALA A 264 -7.41 2.17 -5.02
N TYR A 265 -6.59 1.12 -4.99
CA TYR A 265 -5.77 0.78 -3.83
C TYR A 265 -4.74 1.89 -3.52
N ASP A 266 -3.98 2.34 -4.51
CA ASP A 266 -2.94 3.35 -4.32
C ASP A 266 -3.53 4.72 -3.98
N SER A 267 -4.59 5.12 -4.68
CA SER A 267 -5.31 6.38 -4.42
C SER A 267 -5.89 6.41 -3.01
N LYS A 268 -6.44 5.28 -2.53
CA LYS A 268 -6.97 5.16 -1.18
C LYS A 268 -5.84 5.35 -0.16
N TRP A 269 -4.73 4.61 -0.30
CA TRP A 269 -3.65 4.67 0.67
C TRP A 269 -2.90 6.00 0.66
N LEU A 270 -2.67 6.60 -0.51
CA LEU A 270 -2.14 7.95 -0.61
C LEU A 270 -2.97 8.95 0.22
N LYS A 271 -4.30 8.96 0.00
CA LYS A 271 -5.21 9.87 0.70
C LYS A 271 -5.31 9.56 2.19
N ASP A 272 -5.50 8.29 2.55
CA ASP A 272 -5.72 7.87 3.93
C ASP A 272 -4.46 8.07 4.78
N TRP A 273 -3.29 7.79 4.22
CA TRP A 273 -2.01 7.96 4.92
C TRP A 273 -1.75 9.43 5.25
N TYR A 274 -1.86 10.34 4.27
CA TYR A 274 -1.68 11.77 4.53
C TYR A 274 -2.74 12.27 5.49
N ARG A 275 -4.03 11.97 5.27
CA ARG A 275 -5.10 12.39 6.18
C ARG A 275 -4.83 11.94 7.61
N TYR A 276 -4.39 10.70 7.81
CA TYR A 276 -4.12 10.15 9.13
C TYR A 276 -2.92 10.85 9.80
N PHE A 277 -1.75 10.83 9.15
CA PHE A 277 -0.51 11.32 9.76
C PHE A 277 -0.38 12.84 9.77
N SER A 278 -1.11 13.54 8.91
CA SER A 278 -1.17 15.01 8.91
C SER A 278 -2.27 15.57 9.78
N ASN A 279 -3.04 14.73 10.49
CA ASN A 279 -4.25 15.13 11.21
C ASN A 279 -5.23 15.94 10.32
N GLY A 280 -5.42 15.49 9.07
CA GLY A 280 -6.28 16.12 8.07
C GLY A 280 -5.74 17.40 7.41
N LYS A 281 -4.56 17.88 7.80
CA LYS A 281 -3.94 19.10 7.23
C LYS A 281 -3.55 18.97 5.76
N THR A 282 -3.13 17.80 5.29
CA THR A 282 -2.64 17.54 3.92
C THR A 282 -3.58 16.61 3.19
N ASN A 283 -4.05 17.03 2.02
CA ASN A 283 -5.05 16.32 1.24
C ASN A 283 -4.61 16.18 -0.22
N PHE A 284 -5.05 15.11 -0.86
CA PHE A 284 -4.70 14.78 -2.24
C PHE A 284 -5.95 14.55 -3.09
N ASN A 285 -6.05 15.31 -4.18
CA ASN A 285 -7.00 15.13 -5.25
C ASN A 285 -6.32 14.33 -6.36
N VAL A 286 -6.71 13.06 -6.48
CA VAL A 286 -6.08 12.11 -7.39
C VAL A 286 -6.95 11.99 -8.63
N THR A 287 -6.37 12.32 -9.79
CA THR A 287 -6.87 11.92 -11.11
C THR A 287 -6.08 10.71 -11.60
N SER A 288 -6.69 9.85 -12.40
CA SER A 288 -6.06 8.64 -12.94
C SER A 288 -6.74 8.15 -14.22
N PHE A 289 -6.13 7.15 -14.87
CA PHE A 289 -6.70 6.44 -16.01
C PHE A 289 -7.10 5.02 -15.63
N ASP A 290 -8.29 4.57 -16.00
CA ASP A 290 -8.79 3.19 -15.83
C ASP A 290 -8.29 2.20 -16.90
N ARG A 291 -7.27 2.61 -17.67
CA ARG A 291 -6.64 1.83 -18.73
C ARG A 291 -5.16 2.14 -18.77
N TRP A 292 -4.37 1.25 -19.36
CA TRP A 292 -2.96 1.48 -19.65
C TRP A 292 -2.81 2.60 -20.70
N ILE A 293 -1.95 3.57 -20.40
CA ILE A 293 -1.43 4.50 -21.40
C ILE A 293 -0.31 3.80 -22.15
N HIS A 294 -0.43 3.76 -23.48
CA HIS A 294 0.42 2.95 -24.33
C HIS A 294 1.55 3.78 -24.91
N MET A 295 2.79 3.54 -24.46
CA MET A 295 3.94 4.06 -25.19
C MET A 295 4.01 3.40 -26.58
N PRO A 296 4.27 4.17 -27.65
CA PRO A 296 4.28 3.63 -29.01
C PRO A 296 5.50 2.74 -29.29
N GLY A 297 6.62 2.99 -28.62
CA GLY A 297 7.87 2.26 -28.78
C GLY A 297 8.11 1.17 -27.73
N PRO A 298 9.10 0.31 -27.97
CA PRO A 298 9.60 -0.64 -26.97
C PRO A 298 10.33 0.09 -25.81
N ARG A 299 10.50 -0.58 -24.66
CA ARG A 299 11.19 -0.03 -23.47
C ARG A 299 12.55 0.57 -23.77
N ASP A 300 13.36 -0.07 -24.62
CA ASP A 300 14.72 0.40 -25.00
C ASP A 300 14.74 1.73 -25.77
N SER A 301 13.59 2.16 -26.31
CA SER A 301 13.45 3.48 -26.94
C SER A 301 13.29 4.63 -25.94
N TYR A 302 13.17 4.34 -24.65
CA TYR A 302 12.95 5.32 -23.57
C TYR A 302 14.04 5.18 -22.49
N PRO A 303 15.20 5.82 -22.64
CA PRO A 303 16.28 5.69 -21.68
C PRO A 303 15.89 6.28 -20.31
N THR A 304 16.29 5.60 -19.24
CA THR A 304 16.10 6.01 -17.82
C THR A 304 17.41 5.96 -17.03
N ASP A 305 18.55 5.92 -17.73
CA ASP A 305 19.90 5.79 -17.16
C ASP A 305 20.43 7.07 -16.48
N ALA A 306 19.78 8.23 -16.69
CA ALA A 306 20.18 9.47 -16.03
C ALA A 306 20.06 9.40 -14.50
N LYS A 307 19.25 8.48 -13.96
CA LYS A 307 19.15 8.21 -12.52
C LYS A 307 20.48 7.81 -11.88
N SER A 308 21.34 7.11 -12.62
CA SER A 308 22.64 6.64 -12.14
C SER A 308 23.74 7.70 -12.20
N SER A 309 23.41 8.90 -12.70
CA SER A 309 24.36 10.00 -12.82
C SER A 309 24.68 10.63 -11.46
N ILE A 310 25.97 10.79 -11.17
CA ILE A 310 26.47 11.56 -10.02
C ILE A 310 26.53 13.08 -10.28
N ASN A 311 26.16 13.53 -11.48
CA ASN A 311 26.24 14.92 -11.87
C ASN A 311 25.18 15.80 -11.17
N ALA A 312 25.55 17.04 -10.86
CA ALA A 312 24.63 18.02 -10.26
C ALA A 312 23.39 18.32 -11.11
N ASN A 313 23.43 18.05 -12.42
CA ASN A 313 22.31 18.20 -13.35
C ASN A 313 21.46 16.94 -13.52
N ALA A 314 21.58 15.93 -12.64
CA ALA A 314 20.83 14.67 -12.73
C ALA A 314 19.31 14.87 -12.84
N ASN A 315 18.75 15.87 -12.15
CA ASN A 315 17.32 16.21 -12.26
C ASN A 315 16.95 16.69 -13.68
N GLN A 316 17.77 17.55 -14.29
CA GLN A 316 17.54 18.03 -15.65
C GLN A 316 17.60 16.89 -16.67
N MET A 317 18.58 15.99 -16.53
CA MET A 317 18.74 14.86 -17.45
C MET A 317 17.57 13.87 -17.33
N GLN A 318 17.14 13.54 -16.12
CA GLN A 318 15.95 12.72 -15.90
C GLN A 318 14.69 13.40 -16.43
N GLY A 319 14.55 14.72 -16.25
CA GLY A 319 13.43 15.48 -16.82
C GLY A 319 13.39 15.45 -18.35
N ASN A 320 14.55 15.59 -19.01
CA ASN A 320 14.66 15.45 -20.45
C ASN A 320 14.25 14.04 -20.93
N GLN A 321 14.61 12.99 -20.19
CA GLN A 321 14.18 11.62 -20.47
C GLN A 321 12.67 11.41 -20.23
N ALA A 322 12.15 12.00 -19.15
CA ALA A 322 10.74 11.95 -18.79
C ALA A 322 9.82 12.64 -19.81
N GLN A 323 10.34 13.55 -20.64
CA GLN A 323 9.56 14.29 -21.64
C GLN A 323 8.83 13.38 -22.63
N ALA A 324 9.40 12.23 -23.00
CA ALA A 324 8.73 11.27 -23.88
C ALA A 324 7.44 10.70 -23.27
N PHE A 325 7.45 10.42 -21.96
CA PHE A 325 6.27 9.95 -21.23
C PHE A 325 5.22 11.06 -21.11
N ILE A 326 5.63 12.28 -20.79
CA ILE A 326 4.73 13.44 -20.72
C ILE A 326 4.08 13.74 -22.08
N ASN A 327 4.81 13.59 -23.18
CA ASN A 327 4.25 13.75 -24.53
C ASN A 327 3.10 12.77 -24.79
N GLU A 328 3.22 11.52 -24.35
CA GLU A 328 2.14 10.54 -24.51
C GLU A 328 0.96 10.84 -23.59
N ILE A 329 1.22 11.11 -22.31
CA ILE A 329 0.18 11.39 -21.31
C ILE A 329 -0.62 12.64 -21.68
N SER A 330 0.05 13.70 -22.17
CA SER A 330 -0.59 14.96 -22.55
C SER A 330 -1.54 14.84 -23.76
N LYS A 331 -1.48 13.75 -24.54
CA LYS A 331 -2.48 13.49 -25.57
C LYS A 331 -3.86 13.25 -24.95
N GLU A 332 -3.89 12.64 -23.78
CA GLU A 332 -5.09 12.15 -23.09
C GLU A 332 -5.65 13.13 -22.05
N ILE A 333 -4.81 14.02 -21.50
CA ILE A 333 -5.22 14.96 -20.44
C ILE A 333 -4.38 16.25 -20.42
N ASP A 334 -5.03 17.38 -20.12
CA ASP A 334 -4.33 18.64 -19.85
C ASP A 334 -3.61 18.57 -18.50
N LEU A 335 -2.28 18.69 -18.54
CA LEU A 335 -1.41 18.54 -17.37
C LEU A 335 -1.31 19.79 -16.51
N ARG A 336 -1.83 20.94 -16.97
CA ARG A 336 -1.62 22.25 -16.31
C ARG A 336 -2.21 22.37 -14.92
N LYS A 337 -3.14 21.50 -14.53
CA LYS A 337 -3.71 21.50 -13.17
C LYS A 337 -2.88 20.75 -12.14
N PHE A 338 -2.05 19.78 -12.56
CA PHE A 338 -1.34 18.88 -11.64
C PHE A 338 0.00 19.46 -11.18
N SER A 339 0.41 19.18 -9.97
CA SER A 339 1.78 19.42 -9.50
C SER A 339 2.70 18.22 -9.77
N THR A 340 2.15 17.01 -9.65
CA THR A 340 2.92 15.76 -9.71
C THR A 340 2.23 14.71 -10.57
N VAL A 341 3.02 14.02 -11.40
CA VAL A 341 2.62 12.85 -12.18
C VAL A 341 3.37 11.62 -11.66
N TYR A 342 2.63 10.66 -11.10
CA TYR A 342 3.15 9.36 -10.73
C TYR A 342 2.90 8.37 -11.87
N ILE A 343 3.93 7.64 -12.31
CA ILE A 343 3.82 6.63 -13.36
C ILE A 343 4.11 5.27 -12.75
N PHE A 344 3.30 4.27 -13.08
CA PHE A 344 3.65 2.87 -12.80
C PHE A 344 3.53 1.96 -14.01
N TYR A 345 4.36 0.93 -14.03
CA TYR A 345 4.47 -0.04 -15.12
C TYR A 345 3.75 -1.36 -14.77
N PRO A 346 3.51 -2.25 -15.74
CA PRO A 346 2.94 -3.57 -15.47
C PRO A 346 3.83 -4.39 -14.54
N GLU A 347 3.21 -5.30 -13.78
CA GLU A 347 3.94 -6.19 -12.86
C GLU A 347 5.01 -7.00 -13.61
N GLY A 348 6.19 -7.09 -13.01
CA GLY A 348 7.35 -7.72 -13.61
C GLY A 348 8.18 -6.80 -14.50
N GLU A 349 7.88 -5.51 -14.60
CA GLU A 349 8.73 -4.59 -15.32
C GLU A 349 9.94 -4.15 -14.48
N TYR A 350 11.14 -4.60 -14.86
CA TYR A 350 12.39 -4.34 -14.12
C TYR A 350 13.55 -3.85 -14.99
N THR A 351 13.29 -3.45 -16.24
CA THR A 351 14.30 -2.92 -17.17
C THR A 351 14.44 -1.41 -17.09
N MET A 352 13.36 -0.71 -16.71
CA MET A 352 13.33 0.73 -16.51
C MET A 352 13.85 1.09 -15.11
N ASN A 353 14.68 2.13 -14.99
CA ASN A 353 14.97 2.75 -13.70
C ASN A 353 13.88 3.76 -13.33
N ASP A 354 13.75 4.03 -12.04
CA ASP A 354 12.88 5.10 -11.56
C ASP A 354 13.45 6.46 -11.98
N LEU A 355 12.58 7.31 -12.51
CA LEU A 355 12.85 8.72 -12.74
C LEU A 355 12.28 9.48 -11.54
N ILE A 356 13.14 10.25 -10.87
CA ILE A 356 12.74 11.15 -9.80
C ILE A 356 13.00 12.58 -10.27
N VAL A 357 12.02 13.15 -10.95
CA VAL A 357 12.08 14.48 -11.52
C VAL A 357 11.30 15.45 -10.65
N ARG A 358 11.97 16.50 -10.19
CA ARG A 358 11.38 17.56 -9.37
C ARG A 358 11.47 18.89 -10.08
N ASN A 359 10.39 19.65 -10.05
CA ASN A 359 10.33 21.04 -10.50
C ASN A 359 10.96 21.25 -11.89
N HIS A 360 10.62 20.37 -12.85
CA HIS A 360 11.16 20.44 -14.21
C HIS A 360 10.12 21.01 -15.17
N LEU A 361 10.55 21.91 -16.06
CA LEU A 361 9.70 22.51 -17.08
C LEU A 361 9.48 21.51 -18.22
N PHE A 362 8.25 21.00 -18.32
CA PHE A 362 7.84 20.15 -19.44
C PHE A 362 7.06 20.95 -20.48
N LYS A 363 7.22 20.57 -21.74
CA LYS A 363 6.48 21.13 -22.88
C LYS A 363 5.46 20.11 -23.37
N PHE A 364 4.24 20.54 -23.63
CA PHE A 364 3.15 19.70 -24.16
C PHE A 364 2.19 20.55 -25.01
N LYS A 365 1.21 19.93 -25.67
CA LYS A 365 0.38 20.62 -26.67
C LYS A 365 -0.38 21.84 -26.11
N GLU A 366 -0.76 21.81 -24.84
CA GLU A 366 -1.46 22.91 -24.15
C GLU A 366 -0.55 24.03 -23.63
N GLY A 367 0.78 23.90 -23.77
CA GLY A 367 1.76 24.89 -23.34
C GLY A 367 2.96 24.26 -22.61
N GLU A 368 3.50 24.98 -21.64
CA GLU A 368 4.57 24.49 -20.78
C GLU A 368 4.22 24.68 -19.31
N LYS A 369 4.65 23.73 -18.47
CA LYS A 369 4.45 23.81 -17.03
C LYS A 369 5.56 23.07 -16.31
N THR A 370 5.96 23.64 -15.18
CA THR A 370 6.83 22.97 -14.22
C THR A 370 6.06 21.90 -13.43
N LEU A 371 6.50 20.65 -13.52
CA LEU A 371 5.88 19.49 -12.86
C LEU A 371 6.94 18.65 -12.14
N ASN A 372 6.47 17.85 -11.19
CA ASN A 372 7.19 16.69 -10.70
C ASN A 372 6.75 15.45 -11.46
N LEU A 373 7.66 14.52 -11.69
CA LEU A 373 7.36 13.21 -12.26
C LEU A 373 8.14 12.15 -11.51
N PHE A 374 7.42 11.18 -10.95
CA PHE A 374 8.01 10.02 -10.30
C PHE A 374 7.56 8.77 -11.04
N SER A 375 8.48 8.11 -11.74
CA SER A 375 8.19 6.84 -12.40
C SER A 375 8.57 5.66 -11.53
N TRP A 376 7.86 4.54 -11.72
CA TRP A 376 8.26 3.24 -11.22
C TRP A 376 9.60 2.82 -11.80
N GLY A 377 10.24 1.84 -11.17
CA GLY A 377 11.58 1.42 -11.54
C GLY A 377 11.96 0.04 -11.03
N SER A 378 13.06 -0.45 -11.56
CA SER A 378 13.58 -1.80 -11.38
C SER A 378 13.83 -2.16 -9.92
N ALA A 379 14.43 -1.25 -9.14
CA ALA A 379 14.64 -1.46 -7.72
C ALA A 379 13.32 -1.54 -6.93
N LEU A 380 12.35 -0.68 -7.26
CA LEU A 380 11.03 -0.66 -6.61
C LEU A 380 10.27 -1.95 -6.88
N GLU A 381 10.31 -2.43 -8.13
CA GLU A 381 9.73 -3.71 -8.55
C GLU A 381 10.42 -4.90 -7.87
N ALA A 382 11.76 -4.92 -7.89
CA ALA A 382 12.56 -5.98 -7.29
C ALA A 382 12.33 -6.11 -5.77
N MET A 383 12.13 -4.99 -5.09
CA MET A 383 11.82 -4.92 -3.67
C MET A 383 10.33 -5.12 -3.35
N GLU A 384 9.48 -5.26 -4.38
CA GLU A 384 8.02 -5.36 -4.25
C GLU A 384 7.43 -4.21 -3.42
N THR A 385 7.92 -3.00 -3.70
CA THR A 385 7.51 -1.79 -2.98
C THR A 385 6.03 -1.53 -3.21
N PRO A 386 5.25 -1.16 -2.19
CA PRO A 386 3.91 -0.64 -2.41
C PRO A 386 3.97 0.65 -3.23
N LYS A 387 3.24 0.73 -4.35
CA LYS A 387 3.28 1.90 -5.24
C LYS A 387 2.93 3.20 -4.53
N TRP A 388 1.87 3.19 -3.71
CA TRP A 388 1.52 4.34 -2.87
C TRP A 388 2.59 4.75 -1.87
N SER A 389 3.41 3.83 -1.33
CA SER A 389 4.43 4.21 -0.33
C SER A 389 5.58 4.96 -0.99
N TYR A 390 5.95 4.57 -2.22
CA TYR A 390 6.89 5.33 -3.04
C TYR A 390 6.36 6.72 -3.37
N TYR A 391 5.09 6.85 -3.77
CA TYR A 391 4.48 8.16 -4.08
C TYR A 391 4.57 9.11 -2.88
N ILE A 392 4.24 8.61 -1.68
CA ILE A 392 4.31 9.37 -0.44
C ILE A 392 5.75 9.75 -0.11
N HIS A 393 6.68 8.80 -0.16
CA HIS A 393 8.09 9.03 0.15
C HIS A 393 8.67 10.15 -0.71
N GLU A 394 8.50 10.06 -2.03
CA GLU A 394 9.06 11.06 -2.94
C GLU A 394 8.40 12.43 -2.77
N THR A 395 7.10 12.47 -2.49
CA THR A 395 6.38 13.71 -2.24
C THR A 395 6.73 14.34 -0.89
N LEU A 396 7.07 13.57 0.14
CA LEU A 396 7.50 14.14 1.42
C LEU A 396 8.79 14.96 1.28
N HIS A 397 9.71 14.59 0.38
CA HIS A 397 10.87 15.44 0.05
C HIS A 397 10.48 16.80 -0.56
N ASP A 398 9.32 16.88 -1.23
CA ASP A 398 8.81 18.12 -1.81
C ASP A 398 8.31 19.09 -0.73
N PHE A 399 8.11 18.65 0.51
CA PHE A 399 7.87 19.54 1.66
C PHE A 399 9.15 20.08 2.31
N ASN A 400 10.26 19.98 1.57
CA ASN A 400 11.57 20.49 1.94
C ASN A 400 12.21 19.81 3.15
N ILE A 401 12.00 18.50 3.32
CA ILE A 401 12.75 17.68 4.29
C ILE A 401 13.73 16.73 3.60
N ILE A 402 14.85 16.45 4.29
CA ILE A 402 15.87 15.52 3.80
C ILE A 402 15.42 14.06 3.94
N GLY A 403 14.72 13.71 5.01
CA GLY A 403 14.45 12.31 5.33
C GLY A 403 15.71 11.49 5.61
N HIS A 404 15.62 10.17 5.46
CA HIS A 404 16.73 9.22 5.53
C HIS A 404 17.62 9.27 6.78
N ALA A 405 17.20 9.95 7.85
CA ALA A 405 17.97 10.04 9.07
C ALA A 405 17.73 8.81 9.98
N PRO A 406 18.75 8.34 10.70
CA PRO A 406 20.18 8.59 10.51
C PRO A 406 20.76 7.67 9.41
N GLY A 407 21.31 8.23 8.33
CA GLY A 407 22.14 7.52 7.35
C GLY A 407 21.49 6.33 6.63
N ASN A 408 20.24 6.46 6.18
CA ASN A 408 19.39 5.37 5.66
C ASN A 408 19.19 4.22 6.67
N GLY A 409 19.17 4.54 7.97
CA GLY A 409 19.24 3.61 9.09
C GLY A 409 18.13 2.55 9.18
N TRP A 410 17.42 2.47 10.30
CA TRP A 410 16.44 1.41 10.51
C TRP A 410 15.18 1.66 9.67
N PRO A 411 14.70 0.68 8.87
CA PRO A 411 13.59 0.87 7.92
C PRO A 411 12.22 0.85 8.63
N LEU A 412 12.08 1.65 9.68
CA LEU A 412 10.91 1.76 10.54
C LEU A 412 10.02 2.96 10.19
N GLY A 413 10.54 3.89 9.38
CA GLY A 413 9.80 5.06 8.91
C GLY A 413 9.82 5.16 7.39
N ILE A 414 8.73 5.69 6.81
CA ILE A 414 8.57 5.83 5.36
C ILE A 414 9.67 6.70 4.75
N MET A 415 10.15 7.73 5.47
CA MET A 415 11.24 8.61 5.01
C MET A 415 12.61 7.97 5.11
N THR A 416 12.76 6.87 5.85
CA THR A 416 14.00 6.09 5.87
C THR A 416 14.02 5.12 4.69
N SER A 417 12.90 4.43 4.44
CA SER A 417 12.73 3.56 3.29
C SER A 417 11.25 3.33 2.98
N GLN A 418 10.86 3.65 1.74
CA GLN A 418 9.54 3.38 1.16
C GLN A 418 9.22 1.89 1.02
N SER A 419 10.24 1.03 1.03
CA SER A 419 10.16 -0.43 0.93
C SER A 419 10.42 -1.12 2.28
N GLY A 420 10.48 -0.32 3.36
CA GLY A 420 10.78 -0.78 4.70
C GLY A 420 9.67 -1.57 5.37
N ILE A 421 9.97 -2.09 6.57
CA ILE A 421 8.99 -2.81 7.38
C ILE A 421 8.00 -1.88 8.08
N GLY A 422 8.38 -0.61 8.29
CA GLY A 422 7.50 0.44 8.81
C GLY A 422 7.27 1.51 7.77
N LEU A 423 6.00 1.80 7.48
CA LEU A 423 5.57 2.82 6.53
C LEU A 423 4.91 4.03 7.21
N ALA A 424 5.13 4.20 8.51
CA ALA A 424 4.69 5.39 9.25
C ALA A 424 5.68 6.54 9.06
N ILE A 425 5.24 7.77 9.24
CA ILE A 425 6.14 8.93 9.34
C ILE A 425 6.62 9.10 10.78
N ASN A 426 7.89 9.45 10.97
CA ASN A 426 8.44 9.57 12.31
C ASN A 426 7.79 10.76 13.05
N PRO A 427 7.63 10.69 14.39
CA PRO A 427 7.08 11.81 15.16
C PRO A 427 7.84 13.12 14.98
N TRP A 428 9.17 13.05 14.77
CA TRP A 428 10.00 14.23 14.52
C TRP A 428 9.60 14.96 13.23
N GLU A 429 9.38 14.21 12.14
CA GLU A 429 8.95 14.79 10.87
C GLU A 429 7.52 15.34 10.98
N GLN A 430 6.63 14.66 11.71
CA GLN A 430 5.30 15.20 12.00
C GLN A 430 5.37 16.49 12.84
N PHE A 431 6.31 16.59 13.79
CA PHE A 431 6.53 17.81 14.56
C PHE A 431 7.06 18.96 13.69
N LEU A 432 8.04 18.68 12.83
CA LEU A 432 8.56 19.66 11.86
C LEU A 432 7.47 20.21 10.94
N PHE A 433 6.55 19.35 10.52
CA PHE A 433 5.43 19.71 9.66
C PHE A 433 4.26 20.37 10.36
N ASP A 434 4.32 20.54 11.69
CA ASP A 434 3.16 20.91 12.49
C ASP A 434 1.97 19.94 12.30
N TRP A 435 2.23 18.68 11.96
CA TRP A 435 1.20 17.65 11.81
C TRP A 435 0.84 16.98 13.13
N LEU A 436 1.80 16.91 14.06
CA LEU A 436 1.61 16.36 15.39
C LEU A 436 1.08 17.44 16.35
N PRO A 437 -0.12 17.27 16.93
CA PRO A 437 -0.63 18.16 17.96
C PRO A 437 0.33 18.35 19.14
N SER A 438 0.43 19.57 19.65
CA SER A 438 1.36 19.93 20.72
C SER A 438 1.11 19.17 22.03
N ASP A 439 -0.14 18.79 22.31
CA ASP A 439 -0.49 17.99 23.48
C ASP A 439 -0.05 16.52 23.38
N GLN A 440 0.41 16.07 22.20
CA GLN A 440 1.01 14.76 21.97
C GLN A 440 2.54 14.76 22.04
N ILE A 441 3.14 15.90 22.38
CA ILE A 441 4.59 16.10 22.50
C ILE A 441 4.92 16.45 23.94
N TYR A 442 5.72 15.60 24.58
CA TYR A 442 6.35 15.94 25.85
C TYR A 442 7.70 16.62 25.57
N CYS A 443 7.98 17.73 26.23
CA CYS A 443 9.21 18.52 26.05
C CYS A 443 9.75 18.97 27.41
N ASP A 444 11.05 18.79 27.63
CA ASP A 444 11.79 19.25 28.81
C ASP A 444 13.19 19.74 28.40
N VAL A 445 13.91 20.34 29.33
CA VAL A 445 15.30 20.76 29.15
C VAL A 445 16.21 20.15 30.19
N ALA A 446 17.44 19.82 29.78
CA ALA A 446 18.42 19.14 30.63
C ALA A 446 18.71 19.91 31.94
N SER A 447 18.67 21.25 31.92
CA SER A 447 18.94 22.09 33.09
C SER A 447 17.84 22.06 34.16
N SER A 448 16.61 21.66 33.81
CA SER A 448 15.48 21.56 34.74
C SER A 448 14.86 20.18 34.82
N LEU A 449 15.51 19.18 34.22
CA LEU A 449 14.97 17.84 34.06
C LEU A 449 14.61 17.24 35.42
N LYS A 450 13.36 16.81 35.55
CA LYS A 450 12.85 16.09 36.73
C LYS A 450 12.41 14.70 36.33
N THR A 451 12.35 13.79 37.30
CA THR A 451 11.74 12.47 37.07
C THR A 451 10.30 12.64 36.62
N ALA A 452 9.97 12.12 35.44
CA ALA A 452 8.63 12.11 34.88
C ALA A 452 8.23 10.69 34.46
N THR A 453 6.95 10.35 34.64
CA THR A 453 6.37 9.11 34.09
C THR A 453 5.60 9.47 32.83
N ILE A 454 6.10 9.04 31.68
CA ILE A 454 5.53 9.35 30.37
C ILE A 454 5.08 8.04 29.73
N SER A 455 3.81 7.97 29.35
CA SER A 455 3.29 6.85 28.57
C SER A 455 3.37 7.21 27.10
N ARG A 456 4.07 6.39 26.30
CA ARG A 456 4.16 6.56 24.84
C ARG A 456 3.28 5.54 24.15
N THR A 457 2.70 5.94 23.04
CA THR A 457 1.92 5.07 22.17
C THR A 457 2.54 5.05 20.77
N PRO A 458 2.37 3.98 19.98
CA PRO A 458 2.80 3.96 18.59
C PRO A 458 2.14 5.09 17.77
N VAL A 459 2.85 5.61 16.77
CA VAL A 459 2.34 6.67 15.87
C VAL A 459 1.19 6.18 15.00
N GLU A 460 1.17 4.90 14.70
CA GLU A 460 0.15 4.20 13.91
C GLU A 460 -1.15 3.97 14.69
N ARG A 461 -1.15 4.21 16.01
CA ARG A 461 -2.36 4.08 16.82
C ARG A 461 -3.17 5.36 16.76
N GLU A 462 -4.42 5.24 16.31
CA GLU A 462 -5.40 6.31 16.37
C GLU A 462 -5.81 6.59 17.83
N ASP A 463 -5.11 7.51 18.46
CA ASP A 463 -5.38 8.06 19.79
C ASP A 463 -4.74 9.46 19.91
N LYS A 464 -5.07 10.15 21.00
CA LYS A 464 -4.52 11.48 21.31
C LYS A 464 -3.39 11.43 22.34
N GLN A 465 -2.71 10.29 22.44
CA GLN A 465 -1.71 10.09 23.48
C GLN A 465 -0.32 10.56 23.04
N THR A 466 0.62 10.73 23.97
CA THR A 466 1.99 11.16 23.69
C THR A 466 2.68 10.28 22.64
N LYS A 467 3.09 10.88 21.52
CA LYS A 467 3.81 10.22 20.41
C LYS A 467 5.30 10.51 20.40
N MET A 468 5.70 11.64 21.00
CA MET A 468 7.07 12.14 21.07
C MET A 468 7.34 12.64 22.49
N ALA A 469 8.51 12.34 23.05
CA ALA A 469 8.90 12.73 24.40
C ALA A 469 10.41 12.92 24.51
#